data_AF-A0A7J9L2M0-F1
#
_entry.id   AF-A0A7J9L2M0-F1
#
_cell.length_a   1.000
_cell.length_b   1.000
_cell.length_c   1.000
_cell.angle_alpha   90.00
_cell.angle_beta   90.00
_cell.angle_gamma   90.00
#
_symmetry.space_group_name_H-M   'P 1'
#
loop_
_entity.id
_entity.type
_entity.pdbx_description
1 polymer ?
#
loop_
_entity_poly.entity_id
_entity_poly.type
_entity_poly.pdbx_seq_one_letter_code
_entity_poly.pdbx_strand_id
1 'polypeptide(L)'
;MGLLTNRVERNEIKPGDHIYTYRAVFAYSHHGIFVGGSKVVHFRPERNLDSSIDTSSNLLDPTFPRSTCPTFPDCGFRQPNSGVVLSCLDCFLRNGSLYCFEYGVTPSVFLAKVRGGTCTTAASDPLETVIHRAMYLLQNGFGNYDIFENNCEDFALYCKTGLLILDNLGIGRSGQASSMIGAPLAALLSSPLKLLMPSPIGVATVTAGMYCVTRYATDIGIRTDVIKVAVEDLAMNLGWAGRHDEAAEENEASNRQVVAL
;
A
#
# COMPACT_ATOMS: atom_id res chain seq x y z
N MET A 1 22.94 -4.04 1.26
CA MET A 1 21.74 -4.24 2.08
C MET A 1 21.99 -5.43 3.00
N GLY A 2 21.82 -5.26 4.31
CA GLY A 2 22.13 -6.31 5.30
C GLY A 2 20.97 -7.29 5.47
N LEU A 3 21.28 -8.54 5.80
CA LEU A 3 20.29 -9.61 6.05
C LEU A 3 19.28 -9.26 7.18
N LEU A 4 19.64 -8.29 8.05
CA LEU A 4 18.95 -7.98 9.31
C LEU A 4 18.04 -6.75 9.24
N THR A 5 18.26 -5.83 8.31
CA THR A 5 17.44 -4.60 8.20
C THR A 5 17.49 -4.00 6.81
N ASN A 6 16.33 -3.50 6.38
CA ASN A 6 16.14 -2.73 5.16
C ASN A 6 16.46 -1.23 5.37
N ARG A 7 16.93 -0.83 6.56
CA ARG A 7 17.24 0.56 6.87
C ARG A 7 18.39 1.03 5.99
N VAL A 8 18.24 2.24 5.46
CA VAL A 8 19.24 2.89 4.59
C VAL A 8 19.40 4.34 4.97
N GLU A 9 20.56 4.90 4.65
CA GLU A 9 20.85 6.32 4.73
C GLU A 9 20.39 7.08 3.48
N ARG A 10 20.21 8.39 3.61
CA ARG A 10 19.66 9.24 2.53
C ARG A 10 20.52 9.30 1.28
N ASN A 11 21.83 9.04 1.40
CA ASN A 11 22.76 9.01 0.28
C ASN A 11 22.79 7.65 -0.44
N GLU A 12 22.15 6.62 0.11
CA GLU A 12 22.09 5.28 -0.48
C GLU A 12 20.88 5.10 -1.42
N ILE A 13 19.84 5.93 -1.26
CA ILE A 13 18.62 5.86 -2.09
C ILE A 13 18.81 6.57 -3.44
N LYS A 14 18.17 6.03 -4.47
CA LYS A 14 18.21 6.51 -5.86
C LYS A 14 16.81 6.72 -6.41
N PRO A 15 16.64 7.65 -7.38
CA PRO A 15 15.36 7.80 -8.07
C PRO A 15 14.85 6.45 -8.60
N GLY A 16 13.57 6.15 -8.35
CA GLY A 16 12.94 4.87 -8.64
C GLY A 16 12.96 3.87 -7.48
N ASP A 17 13.58 4.19 -6.34
CA ASP A 17 13.52 3.33 -5.16
C ASP A 17 12.15 3.36 -4.48
N HIS A 18 11.66 2.18 -4.12
CA HIS A 18 10.51 2.03 -3.23
C HIS A 18 11.02 2.16 -1.80
N ILE A 19 10.69 3.28 -1.17
CA ILE A 19 11.05 3.56 0.21
C ILE A 19 9.85 3.44 1.12
N TYR A 20 10.11 3.16 2.38
CA TYR A 20 9.06 3.14 3.39
C TYR A 20 9.58 3.61 4.75
N THR A 21 8.64 3.98 5.61
CA THR A 21 8.90 4.33 7.02
C THR A 21 7.85 3.70 7.90
N TYR A 22 8.25 3.20 9.07
CA TYR A 22 7.29 2.76 10.07
C TYR A 22 6.56 3.93 10.72
N ARG A 23 5.31 3.68 11.11
CA ARG A 23 4.38 4.62 11.75
C ARG A 23 3.73 3.99 12.98
N ALA A 24 3.19 4.84 13.85
CA ALA A 24 2.48 4.44 15.07
C ALA A 24 3.21 3.32 15.84
N VAL A 25 4.49 3.55 16.19
CA VAL A 25 5.35 2.58 16.90
C VAL A 25 5.38 1.21 16.20
N PHE A 26 5.72 1.21 14.91
CA PHE A 26 5.80 -0.01 14.09
C PHE A 26 4.47 -0.75 13.86
N ALA A 27 3.31 -0.10 14.07
CA ALA A 27 2.01 -0.70 13.77
C ALA A 27 1.79 -0.91 12.26
N TYR A 28 2.28 0.02 11.42
CA TYR A 28 2.22 -0.11 9.96
C TYR A 28 3.43 0.56 9.29
N SER A 29 3.66 0.24 8.01
CA SER A 29 4.61 0.96 7.15
C SER A 29 3.88 1.84 6.14
N HIS A 30 4.39 3.06 5.97
CA HIS A 30 3.94 3.98 4.93
C HIS A 30 4.95 3.97 3.78
N HIS A 31 4.45 3.70 2.57
CA HIS A 31 5.25 3.38 1.38
C HIS A 31 5.19 4.50 0.33
N GLY A 32 6.23 4.60 -0.50
CA GLY A 32 6.29 5.59 -1.58
C GLY A 32 7.46 5.34 -2.54
N ILE A 33 7.44 6.04 -3.67
CA ILE A 33 8.48 6.01 -4.69
C ILE A 33 9.31 7.29 -4.57
N PHE A 34 10.61 7.15 -4.32
CA PHE A 34 11.54 8.26 -4.35
C PHE A 34 11.80 8.67 -5.80
N VAL A 35 11.54 9.93 -6.16
CA VAL A 35 11.67 10.44 -7.55
C VAL A 35 12.87 11.37 -7.74
N GLY A 36 13.76 11.45 -6.74
CA GLY A 36 14.93 12.33 -6.74
C GLY A 36 14.64 13.71 -6.16
N GLY A 37 15.70 14.53 -5.98
CA GLY A 37 15.57 15.90 -5.50
C GLY A 37 14.84 16.05 -4.16
N SER A 38 15.04 15.09 -3.25
CA SER A 38 14.34 14.97 -1.96
C SER A 38 12.81 14.86 -2.08
N LYS A 39 12.29 14.29 -3.17
CA LYS A 39 10.84 14.15 -3.41
C LYS A 39 10.40 12.69 -3.45
N VAL A 40 9.19 12.46 -2.98
CA VAL A 40 8.54 11.14 -2.88
C VAL A 40 7.12 11.26 -3.39
N VAL A 41 6.73 10.39 -4.30
CA VAL A 41 5.32 10.20 -4.68
C VAL A 41 4.77 9.03 -3.89
N HIS A 42 3.63 9.22 -3.23
CA HIS A 42 3.04 8.19 -2.39
C HIS A 42 1.52 8.32 -2.32
N PHE A 43 0.87 7.20 -2.04
CA PHE A 43 -0.58 7.12 -1.96
C PHE A 43 -1.05 7.23 -0.51
N ARG A 44 -2.12 7.98 -0.24
CA ARG A 44 -2.72 8.18 1.09
C ARG A 44 -4.24 8.28 0.97
N PRO A 45 -4.98 8.06 2.08
CA PRO A 45 -6.40 8.34 2.12
C PRO A 45 -6.70 9.75 1.61
N GLU A 46 -7.73 9.83 0.78
CA GLU A 46 -8.26 11.11 0.36
C GLU A 46 -8.77 11.88 1.58
N ARG A 47 -8.61 13.20 1.54
CA ARG A 47 -9.17 14.08 2.56
C ARG A 47 -10.24 14.89 1.87
N ASN A 48 -11.50 14.52 2.07
CA ASN A 48 -12.63 15.35 1.64
C ASN A 48 -12.41 16.77 2.17
N LEU A 49 -12.18 17.71 1.26
CA LEU A 49 -11.97 19.12 1.60
C LEU A 49 -13.25 19.80 2.08
N ASP A 50 -14.41 19.15 1.93
CA ASP A 50 -15.73 19.76 2.11
C ASP A 50 -16.43 19.44 3.44
N SER A 51 -15.88 18.59 4.30
CA SER A 51 -16.46 18.36 5.63
C SER A 51 -15.86 19.31 6.66
N SER A 52 -16.31 20.57 6.67
CA SER A 52 -16.17 21.50 7.78
C SER A 52 -17.10 21.16 8.96
N ILE A 53 -17.37 19.88 9.20
CA ILE A 53 -18.20 19.43 10.32
C ILE A 53 -17.46 18.30 11.03
N ASP A 54 -17.05 18.61 12.25
CA ASP A 54 -16.64 17.69 13.28
C ASP A 54 -17.64 16.52 13.39
N THR A 55 -17.33 15.38 12.80
CA THR A 55 -17.96 14.11 13.19
C THR A 55 -16.93 13.00 13.18
N SER A 56 -16.37 12.82 14.39
CA SER A 56 -15.68 11.66 14.94
C SER A 56 -15.74 10.34 14.16
N SER A 57 -14.75 10.10 13.30
CA SER A 57 -14.22 8.75 13.02
C SER A 57 -12.75 8.73 12.59
N ASN A 58 -12.04 9.87 12.62
CA ASN A 58 -10.60 9.97 12.35
C ASN A 58 -9.75 9.56 13.56
N LEU A 59 -9.91 8.33 14.04
CA LEU A 59 -9.05 7.75 15.06
C LEU A 59 -7.79 7.14 14.44
N LEU A 60 -6.87 7.94 13.86
CA LEU A 60 -5.46 7.52 13.72
C LEU A 60 -4.40 8.65 13.52
N ASP A 61 -4.75 9.95 13.45
CA ASP A 61 -3.68 10.99 13.41
C ASP A 61 -4.18 12.37 13.91
N PRO A 62 -4.26 12.61 15.23
CA PRO A 62 -4.83 13.85 15.78
C PRO A 62 -3.82 15.00 15.98
N THR A 63 -2.60 14.95 15.44
CA THR A 63 -1.51 15.78 16.00
C THR A 63 -0.85 16.86 15.16
N PHE A 64 -1.29 17.22 13.94
CA PHE A 64 -0.63 18.36 13.27
C PHE A 64 -1.56 19.29 12.48
N PRO A 65 -1.52 20.62 12.77
CA PRO A 65 -2.12 21.62 11.89
C PRO A 65 -1.47 21.52 10.51
N ARG A 66 -2.20 21.96 9.48
CA ARG A 66 -1.84 22.02 8.05
C ARG A 66 -0.40 22.54 7.87
N SER A 67 0.59 21.67 7.96
CA SER A 67 1.99 22.07 7.92
C SER A 67 2.35 22.28 6.46
N THR A 68 2.24 23.53 6.01
CA THR A 68 2.90 23.97 4.81
C THR A 68 4.38 23.63 4.97
N CYS A 69 4.92 22.83 4.04
CA CYS A 69 6.33 22.48 4.09
C CYS A 69 7.15 23.78 3.97
N PRO A 70 8.02 24.11 4.94
CA PRO A 70 8.75 25.39 4.91
C PRO A 70 9.82 25.42 3.82
N THR A 71 10.24 24.25 3.32
CA THR A 71 11.41 24.09 2.45
C THR A 71 11.03 23.82 0.99
N PHE A 72 9.90 23.15 0.74
CA PHE A 72 9.50 22.72 -0.60
C PHE A 72 8.08 23.22 -0.90
N PRO A 73 7.93 24.27 -1.75
CA PRO A 73 6.63 24.85 -2.07
C PRO A 73 5.64 23.87 -2.71
N ASP A 74 6.15 22.86 -3.43
CA ASP A 74 5.38 21.82 -4.10
C ASP A 74 5.08 20.61 -3.19
N CYS A 75 5.59 20.58 -1.95
CA CYS A 75 5.34 19.47 -1.04
C CYS A 75 3.88 19.49 -0.55
N GLY A 76 3.20 18.37 -0.76
CA GLY A 76 1.78 18.21 -0.52
C GLY A 76 0.93 18.35 -1.79
N PHE A 77 1.55 18.61 -2.94
CA PHE A 77 0.86 18.67 -4.22
C PHE A 77 0.13 17.35 -4.52
N ARG A 78 -1.10 17.48 -4.99
CA ARG A 78 -1.97 16.40 -5.45
C ARG A 78 -3.00 16.97 -6.41
N GLN A 79 -3.57 16.13 -7.25
CA GLN A 79 -4.77 16.49 -8.01
C GLN A 79 -6.01 16.49 -7.11
N PRO A 80 -7.07 17.23 -7.48
CA PRO A 80 -8.40 17.03 -6.89
C PRO A 80 -8.82 15.57 -7.01
N ASN A 81 -9.55 15.07 -6.01
CA ASN A 81 -10.10 13.70 -6.00
C ASN A 81 -9.05 12.59 -6.16
N SER A 82 -7.81 12.86 -5.70
CA SER A 82 -6.69 11.92 -5.78
C SER A 82 -6.00 11.74 -4.43
N GLY A 83 -5.84 10.47 -4.05
CA GLY A 83 -5.01 10.05 -2.92
C GLY A 83 -3.50 10.08 -3.20
N VAL A 84 -3.07 10.28 -4.46
CA VAL A 84 -1.64 10.29 -4.83
C VAL A 84 -1.06 11.68 -4.57
N VAL A 85 0.01 11.73 -3.77
CA VAL A 85 0.60 12.97 -3.27
C VAL A 85 2.09 13.01 -3.57
N LEU A 86 2.58 14.16 -4.01
CA LEU A 86 3.99 14.51 -4.04
C LEU A 86 4.37 15.19 -2.72
N SER A 87 5.37 14.67 -2.02
CA SER A 87 5.90 15.30 -0.80
C SER A 87 7.42 15.33 -0.82
N CYS A 88 8.01 16.16 0.03
CA CYS A 88 9.44 16.06 0.30
C CYS A 88 9.73 14.85 1.20
N LEU A 89 10.97 14.37 1.17
CA LEU A 89 11.43 13.22 1.94
C LEU A 89 11.22 13.44 3.45
N ASP A 90 11.41 14.65 3.97
CA ASP A 90 11.20 14.94 5.39
C ASP A 90 9.73 14.85 5.80
N CYS A 91 8.82 15.39 4.99
CA CYS A 91 7.39 15.27 5.25
C CYS A 91 6.90 13.82 5.06
N PHE A 92 7.48 13.07 4.11
CA PHE A 92 7.23 11.64 3.94
C PHE A 92 7.70 10.83 5.15
N LEU A 93 8.89 11.11 5.69
CA LEU A 93 9.46 10.39 6.83
C LEU A 93 8.89 10.85 8.17
N ARG A 94 8.46 12.11 8.28
CA ARG A 94 8.21 12.79 9.56
C ARG A 94 9.45 12.62 10.45
N ASN A 95 9.31 11.93 11.58
CA ASN A 95 10.41 11.59 12.49
C ASN A 95 10.79 10.10 12.40
N GLY A 96 10.34 9.41 11.36
CA GLY A 96 10.61 7.98 11.13
C GLY A 96 11.96 7.73 10.50
N SER A 97 12.42 6.48 10.58
CA SER A 97 13.62 6.02 9.88
C SER A 97 13.29 5.65 8.43
N LEU A 98 14.28 5.81 7.56
CA LEU A 98 14.19 5.48 6.13
C LEU A 98 14.56 4.01 5.89
N TYR A 99 13.74 3.32 5.11
CA TYR A 99 13.97 1.94 4.69
C TYR A 99 13.75 1.82 3.18
N CYS A 100 14.46 0.89 2.55
CA CYS A 100 14.28 0.54 1.14
C CYS A 100 13.66 -0.85 0.99
N PHE A 101 12.60 -0.96 0.20
CA PHE A 101 11.95 -2.23 -0.10
C PHE A 101 12.79 -3.05 -1.11
N GLU A 102 12.91 -4.35 -0.88
CA GLU A 102 13.75 -5.23 -1.71
C GLU A 102 12.93 -5.99 -2.77
N TYR A 103 13.43 -6.04 -4.00
CA TYR A 103 12.82 -6.74 -5.13
C TYR A 103 13.71 -7.90 -5.59
N GLY A 104 13.11 -8.91 -6.22
CA GLY A 104 13.84 -10.06 -6.76
C GLY A 104 14.56 -10.88 -5.69
N VAL A 105 14.06 -10.86 -4.45
CA VAL A 105 14.70 -11.64 -3.38
C VAL A 105 14.47 -13.13 -3.62
N THR A 106 15.45 -13.95 -3.25
CA THR A 106 15.28 -15.41 -3.31
C THR A 106 14.20 -15.88 -2.32
N PRO A 107 13.54 -17.03 -2.59
CA PRO A 107 12.55 -17.59 -1.66
C PRO A 107 13.07 -17.77 -0.23
N SER A 108 14.34 -18.14 -0.06
CA SER A 108 14.95 -18.29 1.26
C SER A 108 15.07 -16.96 2.00
N VAL A 109 15.46 -15.88 1.32
CA VAL A 109 15.50 -14.52 1.91
C VAL A 109 14.09 -14.04 2.24
N PHE A 110 13.12 -14.29 1.36
CA PHE A 110 11.72 -13.92 1.60
C PHE A 110 11.15 -14.63 2.84
N LEU A 111 11.35 -15.95 2.96
CA LEU A 111 10.90 -16.75 4.10
C LEU A 111 11.63 -16.39 5.41
N ALA A 112 12.89 -15.95 5.34
CA ALA A 112 13.65 -15.51 6.50
C ALA A 112 13.16 -14.15 7.05
N LYS A 113 12.59 -13.28 6.21
CA LYS A 113 12.04 -11.99 6.64
C LYS A 113 10.62 -12.14 7.15
N VAL A 114 10.49 -12.38 8.46
CA VAL A 114 9.19 -12.61 9.13
C VAL A 114 8.20 -11.45 8.99
N ARG A 115 8.67 -10.21 8.78
CA ARG A 115 7.80 -9.04 8.67
C ARG A 115 7.37 -8.73 7.23
N GLY A 116 6.06 -8.67 6.99
CA GLY A 116 5.43 -8.26 5.72
C GLY A 116 5.82 -6.84 5.28
N GLY A 117 5.60 -6.52 4.00
CA GLY A 117 5.82 -5.16 3.49
C GLY A 117 7.28 -4.71 3.46
N THR A 118 8.24 -5.63 3.30
CA THR A 118 9.68 -5.30 3.28
C THR A 118 10.41 -5.80 2.04
N CYS A 119 9.90 -6.85 1.40
CA CYS A 119 10.48 -7.44 0.20
C CYS A 119 9.44 -8.22 -0.61
N THR A 120 9.78 -8.52 -1.86
CA THR A 120 9.03 -9.41 -2.76
C THR A 120 9.97 -10.22 -3.65
N THR A 121 9.54 -11.40 -4.08
CA THR A 121 10.27 -12.19 -5.09
C THR A 121 10.11 -11.63 -6.50
N ALA A 122 9.12 -10.76 -6.74
CA ALA A 122 8.95 -10.10 -8.03
C ALA A 122 10.15 -9.20 -8.38
N ALA A 123 10.54 -9.20 -9.65
CA ALA A 123 11.55 -8.28 -10.16
C ALA A 123 10.97 -6.86 -10.30
N SER A 124 11.82 -5.85 -10.09
CA SER A 124 11.50 -4.45 -10.41
C SER A 124 11.71 -4.20 -11.90
N ASP A 125 10.85 -3.37 -12.48
CA ASP A 125 11.08 -2.73 -13.77
C ASP A 125 12.19 -1.65 -13.68
N PRO A 126 12.73 -1.20 -14.84
CA PRO A 126 13.73 -0.14 -14.92
C PRO A 126 13.26 1.18 -14.30
N LEU A 127 14.19 1.98 -13.78
CA LEU A 127 13.88 3.18 -13.00
C LEU A 127 13.05 4.19 -13.80
N GLU A 128 13.27 4.31 -15.11
CA GLU A 128 12.53 5.24 -15.97
C GLU A 128 11.06 4.89 -16.02
N THR A 129 10.76 3.59 -16.14
CA THR A 129 9.39 3.06 -16.11
C THR A 129 8.76 3.30 -14.75
N VAL A 130 9.49 3.07 -13.66
CA VAL A 130 8.98 3.26 -12.30
C VAL A 130 8.62 4.73 -12.04
N ILE A 131 9.52 5.65 -12.37
CA ILE A 131 9.31 7.09 -12.21
C ILE A 131 8.17 7.55 -13.11
N HIS A 132 8.09 7.05 -14.35
CA HIS A 132 6.99 7.33 -15.25
C HIS A 132 5.65 6.95 -14.62
N ARG A 133 5.50 5.72 -14.10
CA ARG A 133 4.24 5.30 -13.44
C ARG A 133 3.90 6.18 -12.25
N ALA A 134 4.86 6.45 -11.37
CA ALA A 134 4.62 7.25 -10.18
C ALA A 134 4.16 8.68 -10.52
N MET A 135 4.82 9.32 -11.48
CA MET A 135 4.46 10.68 -11.92
C MET A 135 3.16 10.70 -12.73
N TYR A 136 2.89 9.67 -13.53
CA TYR A 136 1.64 9.55 -14.28
C TYR A 136 0.45 9.41 -13.32
N LEU A 137 0.57 8.57 -12.30
CA LEU A 137 -0.47 8.38 -11.27
C LEU A 137 -0.61 9.60 -10.35
N LEU A 138 0.43 10.40 -10.15
CA LEU A 138 0.29 11.70 -9.48
C LEU A 138 -0.65 12.64 -10.26
N GLN A 139 -0.65 12.56 -11.59
CA GLN A 139 -1.48 13.39 -12.45
C GLN A 139 -2.88 12.82 -12.71
N ASN A 140 -3.05 11.50 -12.67
CA ASN A 140 -4.28 10.83 -13.08
C ASN A 140 -5.00 10.09 -11.93
N GLY A 141 -4.39 10.00 -10.75
CA GLY A 141 -4.90 9.22 -9.63
C GLY A 141 -4.57 7.73 -9.72
N PHE A 142 -4.83 7.01 -8.63
CA PHE A 142 -4.64 5.56 -8.50
C PHE A 142 -5.88 4.87 -7.90
N GLY A 143 -7.06 5.47 -8.12
CA GLY A 143 -8.32 5.04 -7.55
C GLY A 143 -8.49 5.47 -6.09
N ASN A 144 -9.54 4.95 -5.46
CA ASN A 144 -9.87 5.23 -4.07
C ASN A 144 -8.96 4.43 -3.14
N TYR A 145 -8.50 5.08 -2.07
CA TYR A 145 -7.64 4.44 -1.08
C TYR A 145 -8.47 3.53 -0.18
N ASP A 146 -8.07 2.27 -0.06
CA ASP A 146 -8.58 1.34 0.94
C ASP A 146 -7.40 0.84 1.80
N ILE A 147 -7.52 0.93 3.13
CA ILE A 147 -6.46 0.52 4.06
C ILE A 147 -6.11 -0.97 3.91
N PHE A 148 -7.11 -1.80 3.61
CA PHE A 148 -6.99 -3.26 3.52
C PHE A 148 -6.70 -3.72 2.09
N GLU A 149 -7.18 -3.00 1.08
CA GLU A 149 -7.09 -3.41 -0.32
C GLU A 149 -6.13 -2.55 -1.14
N ASN A 150 -6.52 -1.32 -1.50
CA ASN A 150 -5.72 -0.39 -2.31
C ASN A 150 -4.97 0.61 -1.44
N ASN A 151 -3.81 0.22 -0.90
CA ASN A 151 -3.05 1.08 0.01
C ASN A 151 -1.70 1.56 -0.57
N CYS A 152 -0.91 2.25 0.27
CA CYS A 152 0.37 2.80 -0.15
C CYS A 152 1.39 1.74 -0.63
N GLU A 153 1.31 0.51 -0.12
CA GLU A 153 2.15 -0.62 -0.53
C GLU A 153 1.78 -1.08 -1.94
N ASP A 154 0.49 -1.24 -2.24
CA ASP A 154 0.00 -1.65 -3.57
C ASP A 154 0.36 -0.61 -4.63
N PHE A 155 0.20 0.68 -4.31
CA PHE A 155 0.67 1.76 -5.17
C PHE A 155 2.16 1.63 -5.51
N ALA A 156 3.00 1.41 -4.51
CA ALA A 156 4.44 1.33 -4.71
C ALA A 156 4.85 0.03 -5.44
N LEU A 157 4.20 -1.09 -5.14
CA LEU A 157 4.37 -2.37 -5.84
C LEU A 157 3.97 -2.24 -7.30
N TYR A 158 2.82 -1.64 -7.61
CA TYR A 158 2.40 -1.37 -8.98
C TYR A 158 3.39 -0.47 -9.71
N CYS A 159 3.82 0.64 -9.09
CA CYS A 159 4.84 1.50 -9.69
C CYS A 159 6.12 0.72 -10.05
N LYS A 160 6.53 -0.22 -9.19
CA LYS A 160 7.77 -0.99 -9.38
C LYS A 160 7.65 -2.17 -10.34
N THR A 161 6.48 -2.79 -10.47
CA THR A 161 6.32 -4.07 -11.18
C THR A 161 5.35 -4.00 -12.37
N GLY A 162 4.45 -3.02 -12.35
CA GLY A 162 3.29 -2.92 -13.24
C GLY A 162 2.25 -4.00 -13.00
N LEU A 163 2.38 -4.79 -11.93
CA LEU A 163 1.49 -5.90 -11.62
C LEU A 163 0.31 -5.44 -10.78
N LEU A 164 -0.88 -5.91 -11.14
CA LEU A 164 -2.13 -5.77 -10.39
C LEU A 164 -2.71 -7.14 -10.14
N ILE A 165 -3.39 -7.29 -9.01
CA ILE A 165 -4.09 -8.51 -8.64
C ILE A 165 -5.45 -8.53 -9.36
N LEU A 166 -5.76 -9.63 -10.04
CA LEU A 166 -7.01 -9.83 -10.76
C LEU A 166 -8.06 -10.42 -9.81
N ASP A 167 -8.83 -9.57 -9.14
CA ASP A 167 -10.08 -9.97 -8.46
C ASP A 167 -11.26 -9.22 -9.11
N ASN A 168 -12.39 -9.92 -9.30
CA ASN A 168 -13.60 -9.37 -9.91
C ASN A 168 -14.05 -8.07 -9.20
N LEU A 169 -13.74 -6.91 -9.80
CA LEU A 169 -14.27 -5.58 -9.47
C LEU A 169 -13.80 -4.89 -8.17
N GLY A 170 -12.60 -5.17 -7.64
CA GLY A 170 -12.05 -4.46 -6.47
C GLY A 170 -10.54 -4.66 -6.32
N ILE A 171 -9.79 -3.56 -6.24
CA ILE A 171 -8.33 -3.54 -6.34
C ILE A 171 -7.69 -3.75 -4.96
N GLY A 172 -6.97 -4.87 -4.81
CA GLY A 172 -5.77 -4.96 -3.96
C GLY A 172 -5.82 -5.95 -2.79
N ARG A 173 -4.72 -6.69 -2.59
CA ARG A 173 -4.40 -7.35 -1.33
C ARG A 173 -2.94 -7.06 -1.02
N SER A 174 -2.71 -6.13 -0.10
CA SER A 174 -1.37 -5.75 0.35
C SER A 174 -0.63 -6.90 1.07
N GLY A 175 0.70 -6.87 1.02
CA GLY A 175 1.57 -7.78 1.77
C GLY A 175 1.39 -7.65 3.29
N GLN A 176 0.85 -6.53 3.77
CA GLN A 176 0.43 -6.34 5.16
C GLN A 176 -0.95 -6.93 5.48
N ALA A 177 -1.93 -6.91 4.56
CA ALA A 177 -3.25 -7.52 4.77
C ALA A 177 -3.23 -9.06 4.78
N SER A 178 -2.26 -9.68 4.10
CA SER A 178 -2.00 -11.12 4.21
C SER A 178 -1.61 -11.58 5.63
N SER A 179 -1.40 -10.66 6.57
CA SER A 179 -1.15 -10.94 7.99
C SER A 179 -2.41 -11.11 8.84
N MET A 180 -3.61 -11.25 8.27
CA MET A 180 -4.79 -11.62 9.05
C MET A 180 -4.68 -13.08 9.53
N ILE A 181 -4.00 -13.23 10.65
CA ILE A 181 -3.89 -14.44 11.48
C ILE A 181 -5.29 -15.00 11.86
N GLY A 182 -6.38 -14.24 11.67
CA GLY A 182 -7.74 -14.62 12.10
C GLY A 182 -8.34 -15.84 11.39
N ALA A 183 -8.35 -15.86 10.05
CA ALA A 183 -9.00 -16.96 9.31
C ALA A 183 -8.21 -18.29 9.37
N PRO A 184 -6.86 -18.31 9.24
CA PRO A 184 -6.08 -19.54 9.36
C PRO A 184 -6.04 -20.10 10.78
N LEU A 185 -5.98 -19.25 11.82
CA LEU A 185 -5.93 -19.71 13.20
C LEU A 185 -7.27 -20.29 13.66
N ALA A 186 -8.40 -19.70 13.25
CA ALA A 186 -9.73 -20.25 13.53
C ALA A 186 -9.94 -21.62 12.86
N ALA A 187 -9.49 -21.78 11.60
CA ALA A 187 -9.53 -23.06 10.88
C ALA A 187 -8.59 -24.13 11.49
N LEU A 188 -7.42 -23.72 11.99
CA LEU A 188 -6.51 -24.61 12.75
C LEU A 188 -7.11 -25.07 14.07
N LEU A 189 -7.86 -24.21 14.76
CA LEU A 189 -8.53 -24.54 16.01
C LEU A 189 -9.78 -25.41 15.82
N SER A 190 -10.39 -25.43 14.63
CA SER A 190 -11.54 -26.26 14.30
C SER A 190 -11.20 -27.56 13.56
N SER A 191 -9.95 -27.73 13.13
CA SER A 191 -9.45 -28.89 12.37
C SER A 191 -9.02 -30.07 13.28
N PRO A 192 -9.14 -31.33 12.79
CA PRO A 192 -8.57 -32.52 13.47
C PRO A 192 -7.05 -32.45 13.69
N LEU A 193 -6.34 -31.53 13.01
CA LEU A 193 -4.91 -31.30 13.16
C LEU A 193 -4.50 -30.92 14.59
N LYS A 194 -5.44 -30.42 15.42
CA LYS A 194 -5.25 -30.22 16.87
C LYS A 194 -4.73 -31.46 17.58
N LEU A 195 -5.13 -32.66 17.16
CA LEU A 195 -4.68 -33.93 17.76
C LEU A 195 -3.21 -34.24 17.48
N LEU A 196 -2.61 -33.61 16.47
CA LEU A 196 -1.19 -33.75 16.10
C LEU A 196 -0.32 -32.63 16.69
N MET A 197 -0.90 -31.68 17.44
CA MET A 197 -0.20 -30.54 18.04
C MET A 197 -0.40 -30.49 19.57
N PRO A 198 0.10 -31.48 20.33
CA PRO A 198 -0.23 -31.63 21.75
C PRO A 198 0.44 -30.60 22.67
N SER A 199 1.36 -29.76 22.17
CA SER A 199 2.08 -28.77 22.98
C SER A 199 1.94 -27.34 22.43
N PRO A 200 2.01 -26.31 23.30
CA PRO A 200 2.03 -24.91 22.88
C PRO A 200 3.13 -24.58 21.86
N ILE A 201 4.29 -25.25 21.97
CA ILE A 201 5.42 -25.11 21.03
C ILE A 201 5.06 -25.67 19.65
N GLY A 202 4.35 -26.81 19.60
CA GLY A 202 3.87 -27.39 18.34
C GLY A 202 2.89 -26.47 17.61
N VAL A 203 1.94 -25.88 18.34
CA VAL A 203 0.98 -24.91 17.79
C VAL A 203 1.68 -23.66 17.25
N ALA A 204 2.62 -23.11 18.02
CA ALA A 204 3.40 -21.94 17.59
C ALA A 204 4.22 -22.23 16.31
N THR A 205 4.86 -23.41 16.24
CA THR A 205 5.68 -23.81 15.09
C THR A 205 4.83 -23.97 13.82
N VAL A 206 3.68 -24.66 13.92
CA VAL A 206 2.77 -24.84 12.77
C VAL A 206 2.19 -23.50 12.32
N THR A 207 1.80 -22.63 13.27
CA THR A 207 1.27 -21.30 12.94
C THR A 207 2.31 -20.45 12.23
N ALA A 208 3.56 -20.45 12.70
CA ALA A 208 4.67 -19.73 12.05
C ALA A 208 4.96 -20.30 10.65
N GLY A 209 5.00 -21.63 10.51
CA GLY A 209 5.19 -22.28 9.21
C GLY A 209 4.08 -21.94 8.22
N MET A 210 2.82 -22.01 8.65
CA MET A 210 1.65 -21.67 7.84
C MET A 210 1.64 -20.18 7.43
N TYR A 211 2.04 -19.29 8.33
CA TYR A 211 2.19 -17.87 8.03
C TYR A 211 3.24 -17.66 6.92
N CYS A 212 4.42 -18.27 7.05
CA CYS A 212 5.48 -18.14 6.05
C CYS A 212 5.07 -18.70 4.68
N VAL A 213 4.42 -19.88 4.66
CA VAL A 213 3.94 -20.51 3.42
C VAL A 213 2.82 -19.67 2.78
N THR A 214 1.83 -19.25 3.56
CA THR A 214 0.73 -18.40 3.07
C THR A 214 1.27 -17.11 2.48
N ARG A 215 2.15 -16.41 3.22
CA ARG A 215 2.78 -15.17 2.75
C ARG A 215 3.55 -15.36 1.45
N TYR A 216 4.31 -16.46 1.34
CA TYR A 216 5.06 -16.78 0.13
C TYR A 216 4.14 -17.07 -1.05
N ALA A 217 3.07 -17.84 -0.85
CA ALA A 217 2.08 -18.13 -1.89
C ALA A 217 1.33 -16.88 -2.37
N THR A 218 1.12 -15.90 -1.49
CA THR A 218 0.47 -14.63 -1.82
C THR A 218 1.42 -13.54 -2.33
N ASP A 219 2.74 -13.81 -2.37
CA ASP A 219 3.71 -12.85 -2.90
C ASP A 219 3.41 -12.54 -4.36
N ILE A 220 3.51 -11.26 -4.75
CA ILE A 220 3.15 -10.81 -6.10
C ILE A 220 4.05 -11.43 -7.19
N GLY A 221 5.25 -11.90 -6.82
CA GLY A 221 6.14 -12.63 -7.74
C GLY A 221 5.85 -14.12 -7.88
N ILE A 222 5.00 -14.70 -7.02
CA ILE A 222 4.68 -16.13 -6.98
C ILE A 222 3.25 -16.42 -7.44
N ARG A 223 2.30 -15.57 -7.06
CA ARG A 223 0.89 -15.76 -7.36
C ARG A 223 0.61 -15.75 -8.87
N THR A 224 -0.43 -16.47 -9.29
CA THR A 224 -0.77 -16.65 -10.72
C THR A 224 -1.90 -15.74 -11.21
N ASP A 225 -2.59 -15.08 -10.30
CA ASP A 225 -3.73 -14.19 -10.50
C ASP A 225 -3.30 -12.72 -10.55
N VAL A 226 -2.16 -12.44 -11.18
CA VAL A 226 -1.67 -11.09 -11.43
C VAL A 226 -1.56 -10.82 -12.91
N ILE A 227 -1.85 -9.58 -13.30
CA ILE A 227 -1.73 -9.10 -14.66
C ILE A 227 -0.80 -7.88 -14.70
N LYS A 228 0.03 -7.80 -15.73
CA LYS A 228 0.86 -6.62 -15.97
C LYS A 228 0.07 -5.62 -16.81
N VAL A 229 -0.15 -4.41 -16.29
CA VAL A 229 -0.99 -3.39 -16.91
C VAL A 229 -0.19 -2.10 -17.10
N ALA A 230 -0.28 -1.50 -18.28
CA ALA A 230 0.30 -0.19 -18.55
C ALA A 230 -0.39 0.88 -17.69
N VAL A 231 0.32 1.96 -17.36
CA VAL A 231 -0.22 2.96 -16.42
C VAL A 231 -1.32 3.81 -17.03
N GLU A 232 -1.24 4.00 -18.35
CA GLU A 232 -2.23 4.65 -19.17
C GLU A 232 -3.56 3.88 -19.16
N ASP A 233 -3.50 2.56 -19.34
CA ASP A 233 -4.68 1.68 -19.31
C ASP A 233 -5.30 1.63 -17.92
N LEU A 234 -4.47 1.58 -16.88
CA LEU A 234 -4.95 1.61 -15.50
C LEU A 234 -5.72 2.91 -15.20
N ALA A 235 -5.13 4.06 -15.53
CA ALA A 235 -5.74 5.35 -15.27
C ALA A 235 -7.05 5.56 -16.05
N MET A 236 -7.13 5.09 -17.31
CA MET A 236 -8.36 5.14 -18.10
C MET A 236 -9.49 4.34 -17.44
N ASN A 237 -9.20 3.13 -16.96
CA ASN A 237 -10.20 2.28 -16.31
C ASN A 237 -10.67 2.85 -14.96
N LEU A 238 -9.75 3.41 -14.17
CA LEU A 238 -10.08 4.10 -12.91
C LEU A 238 -10.94 5.35 -13.14
N GLY A 239 -10.64 6.13 -14.18
CA GLY A 239 -11.42 7.30 -14.56
C GLY A 239 -12.81 6.99 -15.16
N TRP A 240 -13.08 5.73 -15.51
CA TRP A 240 -14.44 5.26 -15.84
C TRP A 240 -15.19 4.78 -14.60
N ALA A 241 -14.54 4.02 -13.70
CA ALA A 241 -15.16 3.55 -12.47
C ALA A 241 -15.67 4.72 -11.60
N GLY A 242 -14.85 5.76 -11.38
CA GLY A 242 -15.26 6.94 -10.61
C GLY A 242 -16.45 7.70 -11.20
N ARG A 243 -16.58 7.73 -12.54
CA ARG A 243 -17.72 8.36 -13.22
C ARG A 243 -19.03 7.59 -13.03
N HIS A 244 -18.95 6.27 -12.89
CA HIS A 244 -20.12 5.44 -12.60
C HIS A 244 -20.55 5.57 -11.13
N ASP A 245 -19.60 5.71 -10.21
CA ASP A 245 -19.89 5.93 -8.79
C ASP A 245 -20.50 7.32 -8.55
N GLU A 246 -19.95 8.39 -9.15
CA GLU A 246 -20.53 9.74 -9.09
C GLU A 246 -21.96 9.78 -9.67
N ALA A 247 -22.18 9.12 -10.80
CA ALA A 247 -23.53 9.03 -11.40
C ALA A 247 -24.51 8.19 -10.57
N ALA A 248 -24.02 7.22 -9.79
CA ALA A 248 -24.85 6.44 -8.87
C ALA A 248 -25.22 7.26 -7.62
N GLU A 249 -24.27 8.02 -7.06
CA GLU A 249 -24.51 8.91 -5.92
C GLU A 249 -25.44 10.07 -6.28
N GLU A 250 -25.29 10.68 -7.46
CA GLU A 250 -26.22 11.71 -7.95
C GLU A 250 -27.65 11.17 -8.13
N ASN A 251 -27.78 9.94 -8.66
CA ASN A 251 -29.09 9.28 -8.79
C ASN A 251 -29.70 8.92 -7.43
N GLU A 252 -28.90 8.52 -6.45
CA GLU A 252 -29.40 8.23 -5.10
C GLU A 252 -29.80 9.52 -4.36
N ALA A 253 -29.02 10.60 -4.50
CA ALA A 253 -29.35 11.92 -3.95
C ALA A 253 -30.61 12.52 -4.59
N SER A 254 -30.78 12.35 -5.91
CA SER A 254 -31.99 12.76 -6.64
C SER A 254 -33.22 11.97 -6.19
N ASN A 255 -33.11 10.65 -6.04
CA ASN A 255 -34.20 9.81 -5.55
C ASN A 255 -34.60 10.15 -4.10
N ARG A 256 -33.65 10.55 -3.23
CA ARG A 256 -33.96 11.02 -1.88
C ARG A 256 -34.70 12.37 -1.86
N GLN A 257 -34.48 13.25 -2.85
CA GLN A 257 -35.24 14.49 -2.99
C GLN A 257 -36.67 14.26 -3.50
N VAL A 258 -36.90 13.24 -4.34
CA VAL A 258 -38.24 12.90 -4.85
C VAL A 258 -39.14 12.26 -3.79
N VAL A 259 -38.57 11.56 -2.81
CA VAL A 259 -39.32 10.93 -1.69
C VAL A 259 -39.67 11.92 -0.57
N ALA A 260 -39.15 13.16 -0.63
CA ALA A 260 -39.39 14.21 0.37
C ALA A 260 -40.47 15.25 -0.01
N LEU A 261 -41.23 15.00 -1.09
CA LEU A 261 -42.41 15.76 -1.53
C LEU A 261 -43.69 14.91 -1.39
#